data_AF-A0A1Q4FLI9-F1
#
_entry.id   AF-A0A1Q4FLI9-F1
#
_cell.length_a   1.000
_cell.length_b   1.000
_cell.length_c   1.000
_cell.angle_alpha   90.00
_cell.angle_beta   90.00
_cell.angle_gamma   90.00
#
_symmetry.space_group_name_H-M   'P 1'
#
loop_
_entity.id
_entity.type
_entity.pdbx_description
1 polymer ?
#
loop_
_entity_poly.entity_id
_entity_poly.type
_entity_poly.pdbx_seq_one_letter_code
_entity_poly.pdbx_strand_id
1 'polypeptide(L)'
;MSHPLHPALVHFPIASWSLATAADLLGLVTGAPAWQFAGLLHAIGSVSALAAMAAGFVDLLALPPEHAATRDAQRHLLWVSGAWSAYAASLLLRLDGLSLRTPGAAALALSIVGFAALAVAGWFGGRLVYAHGVRVR
;
A
#
# COMPACT_ATOMS: atom_id res chain seq x y z
N MET A 1 -18.04 -14.10 16.38
CA MET A 1 -18.05 -13.20 15.20
C MET A 1 -16.88 -12.24 15.36
N SER A 2 -15.71 -12.58 14.83
CA SER A 2 -14.58 -11.66 14.82
C SER A 2 -14.74 -10.69 13.66
N HIS A 3 -14.70 -9.39 13.93
CA HIS A 3 -14.63 -8.40 12.87
C HIS A 3 -13.29 -8.55 12.14
N PRO A 4 -13.27 -8.73 10.82
CA PRO A 4 -12.03 -8.95 10.10
C PRO A 4 -11.24 -7.64 10.06
N LEU A 5 -10.16 -7.58 10.85
CA LEU A 5 -9.36 -6.37 11.02
C LEU A 5 -8.64 -5.97 9.73
N HIS A 6 -8.14 -6.94 8.96
CA HIS A 6 -7.39 -6.63 7.74
C HIS A 6 -8.24 -5.85 6.70
N PRO A 7 -9.44 -6.30 6.28
CA PRO A 7 -10.33 -5.52 5.43
C PRO A 7 -10.68 -4.13 5.96
N ALA A 8 -10.80 -3.96 7.29
CA ALA A 8 -11.07 -2.65 7.88
C ALA A 8 -9.86 -1.70 7.79
N LEU A 9 -8.64 -2.23 7.92
CA LEU A 9 -7.40 -1.46 7.97
C LEU A 9 -6.84 -1.10 6.59
N VAL A 10 -7.11 -1.88 5.54
CA VAL A 10 -6.52 -1.64 4.21
C VAL A 10 -6.94 -0.32 3.57
N HIS A 11 -8.06 0.27 3.96
CA HIS A 11 -8.54 1.54 3.40
C HIS A 11 -7.55 2.70 3.64
N PHE A 12 -6.93 2.75 4.82
CA PHE A 12 -6.01 3.84 5.20
C PHE A 12 -4.76 3.92 4.31
N PRO A 13 -3.96 2.85 4.14
CA PRO A 13 -2.79 2.91 3.28
C PRO A 13 -3.17 3.07 1.81
N ILE A 14 -4.25 2.41 1.34
CA ILE A 14 -4.69 2.53 -0.05
C ILE A 14 -5.03 3.98 -0.39
N ALA A 15 -5.87 4.63 0.42
CA ALA A 15 -6.26 6.02 0.19
C ALA A 15 -5.06 6.96 0.27
N SER A 16 -4.22 6.80 1.31
CA SER A 16 -3.08 7.69 1.55
C SER A 16 -2.08 7.64 0.41
N TRP A 17 -1.64 6.45 0.00
CA TRP A 17 -0.66 6.28 -1.08
C TRP A 17 -1.21 6.64 -2.46
N SER A 18 -2.48 6.36 -2.73
CA SER A 18 -3.14 6.76 -3.99
C SER A 18 -3.19 8.28 -4.12
N LEU A 19 -3.63 8.97 -3.06
CA LEU A 19 -3.67 10.43 -3.03
C LEU A 19 -2.27 11.06 -3.07
N ALA A 20 -1.28 10.44 -2.41
CA ALA A 20 0.09 10.90 -2.44
C ALA A 20 0.67 10.88 -3.86
N THR A 21 0.50 9.75 -4.56
CA THR A 21 0.96 9.59 -5.95
C THR A 21 0.21 10.54 -6.88
N ALA A 22 -1.10 10.70 -6.69
CA ALA A 22 -1.89 11.66 -7.47
C ALA A 22 -1.41 13.11 -7.25
N ALA A 23 -1.11 13.50 -6.01
CA ALA A 23 -0.58 14.83 -5.69
C ALA A 23 0.80 15.07 -6.31
N ASP A 24 1.68 14.07 -6.32
CA ASP A 24 2.97 14.13 -7.01
C ASP A 24 2.78 14.35 -8.53
N LEU A 25 1.92 13.55 -9.17
CA LEU A 25 1.65 13.64 -10.61
C LEU A 25 1.00 14.97 -11.00
N LEU A 26 0.02 15.44 -10.21
CA LEU A 26 -0.61 16.74 -10.42
C LEU A 26 0.40 17.88 -10.27
N GLY A 27 1.32 17.79 -9.32
CA GLY A 27 2.39 18.78 -9.15
C GLY A 27 3.30 18.86 -10.38
N LEU A 28 3.60 17.72 -11.02
CA LEU A 28 4.37 17.69 -12.27
C LEU A 28 3.62 18.31 -13.46
N VAL A 29 2.31 18.08 -13.55
CA VAL A 29 1.48 18.58 -14.67
C VAL A 29 1.15 20.07 -14.53
N THR A 30 0.81 20.50 -13.32
CA THR A 30 0.32 21.87 -13.06
C THR A 30 1.44 22.86 -12.75
N GLY A 31 2.64 22.37 -12.41
CA GLY A 31 3.72 23.20 -11.87
C GLY A 31 3.42 23.75 -10.47
N ALA A 32 2.32 23.34 -9.83
CA ALA A 32 1.95 23.70 -8.46
C ALA A 32 2.31 22.55 -7.50
N PRO A 33 3.53 22.56 -6.91
CA PRO A 33 4.01 21.44 -6.11
C PRO A 33 3.18 21.21 -4.84
N ALA A 34 2.64 20.00 -4.69
CA ALA A 34 1.97 19.52 -3.47
C ALA A 34 2.82 18.50 -2.70
N TRP A 35 4.15 18.55 -2.84
CA TRP A 35 5.05 17.50 -2.36
C TRP A 35 5.07 17.32 -0.83
N GLN A 36 4.78 18.38 -0.05
CA GLN A 36 4.66 18.29 1.41
C GLN A 36 3.47 17.42 1.79
N PHE A 37 2.32 17.67 1.16
CA PHE A 37 1.10 16.88 1.34
C PHE A 37 1.33 15.42 0.90
N ALA A 38 1.94 15.22 -0.28
CA ALA A 38 2.29 13.89 -0.76
C ALA A 38 3.25 13.16 0.20
N GLY A 39 4.26 13.84 0.73
CA GLY A 39 5.21 13.28 1.71
C GLY A 39 4.54 12.88 3.03
N LEU A 40 3.63 13.71 3.55
CA LEU A 40 2.85 13.37 4.75
C LEU A 40 1.98 12.12 4.51
N LEU A 41 1.32 12.04 3.36
CA LEU A 41 0.51 10.88 3.00
C LEU A 41 1.35 9.61 2.78
N HIS A 42 2.58 9.73 2.26
CA HIS A 42 3.53 8.61 2.20
C HIS A 42 3.84 8.07 3.61
N ALA A 43 4.03 8.96 4.59
CA ALA A 43 4.29 8.57 5.98
C ALA A 43 3.07 7.90 6.62
N ILE A 44 1.88 8.52 6.52
CA ILE A 44 0.62 7.95 7.04
C ILE A 44 0.34 6.59 6.39
N GLY A 45 0.48 6.51 5.07
CA GLY A 45 0.31 5.26 4.32
C GLY A 45 1.29 4.18 4.76
N SER A 46 2.57 4.51 4.91
CA SER A 46 3.60 3.54 5.32
C SER A 46 3.38 2.99 6.73
N VAL A 47 2.97 3.84 7.67
CA VAL A 47 2.68 3.43 9.06
C VAL A 47 1.39 2.62 9.14
N SER A 48 0.29 3.09 8.52
CA SER A 48 -0.99 2.38 8.54
C SER A 48 -0.93 1.04 7.79
N ALA A 49 -0.11 0.95 6.74
CA ALA A 49 0.13 -0.30 6.02
C ALA A 49 0.74 -1.38 6.91
N LEU A 50 1.61 -1.04 7.86
CA LEU A 50 2.18 -2.03 8.78
C LEU A 50 1.10 -2.70 9.64
N ALA A 51 0.12 -1.92 10.11
CA ALA A 51 -1.02 -2.47 10.85
C ALA A 51 -1.88 -3.38 9.96
N ALA A 52 -2.16 -2.96 8.71
CA ALA A 52 -2.91 -3.77 7.76
C ALA A 52 -2.17 -5.06 7.38
N MET A 53 -0.86 -5.00 7.16
CA MET A 53 0.00 -6.15 6.84
C MET A 53 0.07 -7.13 8.02
N ALA A 54 0.18 -6.65 9.26
CA ALA A 54 0.15 -7.51 10.44
C ALA A 54 -1.17 -8.28 10.55
N ALA A 55 -2.31 -7.59 10.37
CA ALA A 55 -3.61 -8.23 10.35
C ALA A 55 -3.74 -9.24 9.19
N GLY A 56 -3.24 -8.90 8.00
CA GLY A 56 -3.26 -9.78 6.83
C GLY A 56 -2.37 -11.01 6.97
N PHE A 57 -1.27 -10.89 7.71
CA PHE A 57 -0.41 -12.03 8.02
C PHE A 57 -1.11 -13.01 8.97
N VAL A 58 -1.87 -12.52 9.96
CA VAL A 58 -2.73 -13.36 10.80
C VAL A 58 -3.80 -14.06 9.96
N ASP A 59 -4.39 -13.37 8.98
CA ASP A 59 -5.34 -13.97 8.03
C ASP A 59 -4.70 -15.10 7.21
N LEU A 60 -3.47 -14.91 6.74
CA LEU A 60 -2.71 -15.91 5.99
C LEU A 60 -2.41 -17.15 6.84
N LEU A 61 -1.98 -16.98 8.10
CA LEU A 61 -1.70 -18.09 9.01
C LEU A 61 -2.95 -18.89 9.40
N ALA A 62 -4.13 -18.25 9.33
CA ALA A 62 -5.40 -18.90 9.60
C ALA A 62 -5.93 -19.73 8.41
N LEU A 63 -5.31 -19.64 7.23
CA LEU A 63 -5.71 -20.46 6.09
C LEU A 63 -5.33 -21.94 6.31
N PRO A 64 -6.24 -22.88 6.05
CA PRO A 64 -5.90 -24.31 6.07
C PRO A 64 -4.74 -24.64 5.11
N PRO A 65 -3.90 -25.65 5.43
CA PRO A 65 -2.96 -26.20 4.48
C PRO A 65 -3.66 -26.56 3.16
N GLU A 66 -3.02 -26.26 2.03
CA GLU A 66 -3.52 -26.54 0.68
C GLU A 66 -4.82 -25.80 0.26
N HIS A 67 -5.22 -24.75 0.98
CA HIS A 67 -6.37 -23.95 0.57
C HIS A 67 -6.20 -23.37 -0.85
N ALA A 68 -7.26 -23.39 -1.67
CA ALA A 68 -7.24 -22.88 -3.04
C ALA A 68 -6.84 -21.39 -3.13
N ALA A 69 -7.08 -20.64 -2.04
CA ALA A 69 -6.72 -19.23 -1.89
C ALA A 69 -5.22 -18.98 -1.69
N THR A 70 -4.44 -19.99 -1.26
CA THR A 70 -3.04 -19.81 -0.82
C THR A 70 -2.15 -19.19 -1.88
N ARG A 71 -2.29 -19.59 -3.15
CA ARG A 71 -1.50 -19.01 -4.26
C ARG A 71 -1.81 -17.53 -4.47
N ASP A 72 -3.07 -17.14 -4.40
CA ASP A 72 -3.46 -15.74 -4.54
C ASP A 72 -3.08 -14.93 -3.30
N ALA A 73 -3.12 -15.53 -2.11
CA ALA A 73 -2.69 -14.91 -0.88
C ALA A 73 -1.19 -14.61 -0.88
N GLN A 74 -0.36 -15.54 -1.36
CA GLN A 74 1.08 -15.34 -1.54
C GLN A 74 1.39 -14.26 -2.59
N ARG A 75 0.68 -14.25 -3.72
CA ARG A 75 0.83 -13.20 -4.74
C ARG A 75 0.41 -11.84 -4.20
N HIS A 76 -0.70 -11.77 -3.47
CA HIS A 76 -1.15 -10.56 -2.80
C HIS A 76 -0.08 -10.04 -1.82
N LEU A 77 0.45 -10.92 -0.96
CA LEU A 77 1.50 -10.60 0.01
C LEU A 77 2.77 -10.07 -0.68
N LEU A 78 3.19 -10.71 -1.79
CA LEU A 78 4.35 -10.28 -2.56
C LEU A 78 4.17 -8.86 -3.11
N TRP A 79 3.04 -8.60 -3.78
CA TRP A 79 2.77 -7.30 -4.40
C TRP A 79 2.57 -6.19 -3.37
N VAL A 80 1.87 -6.44 -2.26
CA VAL A 80 1.70 -5.43 -1.21
C VAL A 80 3.00 -5.14 -0.49
N SER A 81 3.87 -6.14 -0.28
CA SER A 81 5.20 -5.93 0.29
C SER A 81 6.09 -5.12 -0.64
N GLY A 82 6.06 -5.41 -1.95
CA GLY A 82 6.76 -4.62 -2.96
C GLY A 82 6.27 -3.17 -3.04
N ALA A 83 4.95 -2.96 -2.99
CA ALA A 83 4.36 -1.62 -2.93
C ALA A 83 4.81 -0.87 -1.67
N TRP A 84 4.75 -1.52 -0.49
CA TRP A 84 5.21 -0.94 0.77
C TRP A 84 6.68 -0.55 0.71
N SER A 85 7.56 -1.43 0.21
CA SER A 85 8.98 -1.13 0.06
C SER A 85 9.24 0.06 -0.88
N ALA A 86 8.49 0.17 -1.99
CA ALA A 86 8.62 1.29 -2.92
C ALA A 86 8.18 2.61 -2.27
N TYR A 87 7.04 2.64 -1.58
CA TYR A 87 6.57 3.84 -0.88
C TYR A 87 7.46 4.23 0.31
N ALA A 88 7.96 3.26 1.07
CA ALA A 88 8.92 3.49 2.15
C ALA A 88 10.23 4.07 1.61
N ALA A 89 10.76 3.53 0.50
CA ALA A 89 11.95 4.07 -0.15
C ALA A 89 11.71 5.48 -0.72
N SER A 90 10.56 5.73 -1.35
CA SER A 90 10.15 7.08 -1.78
C SER A 90 10.12 8.06 -0.61
N LEU A 91 9.55 7.65 0.53
CA LEU A 91 9.51 8.47 1.75
C LEU A 91 10.90 8.75 2.30
N LEU A 92 11.76 7.73 2.40
CA LEU A 92 13.14 7.91 2.87
C LEU A 92 13.92 8.89 2.00
N LEU A 93 13.73 8.85 0.68
CA LEU A 93 14.33 9.83 -0.23
C LEU A 93 13.78 11.25 -0.07
N ARG A 94 12.59 11.41 0.52
CA ARG A 94 11.95 12.70 0.85
C ARG A 94 12.29 13.21 2.24
N LEU A 95 13.02 12.46 3.06
CA LEU A 95 13.41 12.88 4.40
C LEU A 95 14.80 13.49 4.42
N ASP A 96 14.92 14.58 5.18
CA ASP A 96 16.18 15.18 5.63
C ASP A 96 16.07 15.36 7.15
N GLY A 97 16.59 14.39 7.90
CA GLY A 97 16.26 14.24 9.32
C GLY A 97 14.76 13.96 9.52
N LEU A 98 14.09 14.84 10.28
CA LEU A 98 12.63 14.78 10.52
C LEU A 98 11.83 15.70 9.58
N SER A 99 12.51 16.41 8.67
CA SER A 99 11.89 17.35 7.74
C SER A 99 11.67 16.71 6.38
N LEU A 100 10.57 17.06 5.72
CA LEU A 100 10.34 16.71 4.32
C LEU A 100 11.09 17.67 3.41
N ARG A 101 11.71 17.12 2.36
CA ARG A 101 12.31 17.86 1.25
C ARG A 101 11.59 17.57 -0.06
N THR A 102 11.80 18.46 -1.03
CA THR A 102 11.29 18.30 -2.39
C THR A 102 11.77 16.96 -2.99
N PRO A 103 10.89 16.13 -3.56
CA PRO A 103 11.25 14.84 -4.12
C PRO A 103 12.06 15.02 -5.42
N GLY A 104 13.13 14.24 -5.56
CA GLY A 104 13.80 14.04 -6.84
C GLY A 104 13.09 13.00 -7.72
N ALA A 105 13.56 12.83 -8.95
CA ALA A 105 12.98 11.89 -9.92
C ALA A 105 12.89 10.44 -9.40
N ALA A 106 13.87 9.98 -8.62
CA ALA A 106 13.86 8.64 -8.03
C ALA A 106 12.71 8.44 -7.03
N ALA A 107 12.42 9.42 -6.17
CA ALA A 107 11.31 9.34 -5.21
C ALA A 107 9.95 9.34 -5.93
N LEU A 108 9.83 10.14 -6.99
CA LEU A 108 8.62 10.16 -7.84
C LEU A 108 8.42 8.84 -8.58
N ALA A 109 9.49 8.28 -9.17
CA ALA A 109 9.43 7.00 -9.85
C ALA A 109 9.02 5.86 -8.90
N LEU A 110 9.56 5.84 -7.68
CA LEU A 110 9.19 4.86 -6.65
C LEU A 110 7.72 5.01 -6.20
N SER A 111 7.21 6.24 -6.08
CA SER A 111 5.79 6.52 -5.80
C SER A 111 4.89 5.89 -6.89
N ILE A 112 5.21 6.12 -8.16
CA ILE A 112 4.47 5.58 -9.31
C ILE A 112 4.54 4.04 -9.37
N VAL A 113 5.74 3.47 -9.21
CA VAL A 113 5.94 2.01 -9.18
C VAL A 113 5.18 1.39 -8.00
N GLY A 114 5.23 2.04 -6.83
CA GLY A 114 4.47 1.64 -5.65
C GLY A 114 2.97 1.62 -5.90
N PHE A 115 2.43 2.65 -6.58
CA PHE A 115 1.02 2.69 -6.96
C PHE A 115 0.64 1.57 -7.94
N ALA A 116 1.46 1.30 -8.96
CA ALA A 116 1.23 0.20 -9.88
C ALA A 116 1.23 -1.16 -9.17
N ALA A 117 2.20 -1.40 -8.29
CA ALA A 117 2.25 -2.61 -7.46
C ALA A 117 1.04 -2.71 -6.52
N LEU A 118 0.60 -1.60 -5.93
CA LEU A 118 -0.59 -1.53 -5.08
C LEU A 118 -1.87 -1.90 -5.84
N ALA A 119 -2.02 -1.45 -7.09
CA ALA A 119 -3.15 -1.81 -7.93
C ALA A 119 -3.19 -3.32 -8.23
N VAL A 120 -2.03 -3.91 -8.55
CA VAL A 120 -1.91 -5.36 -8.75
C VAL A 120 -2.20 -6.12 -7.45
N ALA A 121 -1.70 -5.65 -6.32
CA ALA A 121 -2.01 -6.21 -5.01
C ALA A 121 -3.54 -6.16 -4.74
N GLY A 122 -4.18 -5.04 -5.04
CA GLY A 122 -5.62 -4.84 -4.90
C GLY A 122 -6.45 -5.84 -5.72
N TRP A 123 -6.01 -6.17 -6.94
CA TRP A 123 -6.64 -7.21 -7.76
C TRP A 123 -6.62 -8.59 -7.07
N PHE A 124 -5.47 -9.00 -6.54
CA PHE A 124 -5.39 -10.27 -5.79
C PHE A 124 -6.19 -10.22 -4.48
N GLY A 125 -6.20 -9.08 -3.78
CA GLY A 125 -7.02 -8.87 -2.59
C GLY A 125 -8.51 -9.04 -2.88
N GLY A 126 -8.98 -8.46 -3.99
CA GLY A 126 -10.34 -8.65 -4.47
C GLY A 126 -10.65 -10.11 -4.79
N ARG A 127 -9.73 -10.84 -5.43
CA ARG A 127 -9.91 -12.29 -5.69
C ARG A 127 -10.01 -13.10 -4.39
N LEU A 128 -9.22 -12.78 -3.36
CA LEU A 128 -9.32 -13.44 -2.05
C LEU A 128 -10.71 -13.27 -1.42
N VAL A 129 -11.26 -12.07 -1.49
CA VAL A 129 -12.59 -11.77 -0.94
C VAL A 129 -13.71 -12.35 -1.80
N TYR A 130 -13.74 -12.00 -3.09
CA TYR A 130 -14.89 -12.27 -3.96
C TYR A 130 -14.89 -13.66 -4.59
N ALA A 131 -13.71 -14.23 -4.90
CA ALA A 131 -13.62 -15.56 -5.51
C ALA A 131 -13.44 -16.66 -4.45
N HIS A 132 -12.64 -16.40 -3.41
CA HIS A 132 -12.34 -17.40 -2.37
C HIS A 132 -13.12 -17.24 -1.07
N GLY A 133 -13.86 -16.14 -0.89
CA GLY A 133 -14.69 -15.91 0.31
C GLY A 133 -13.89 -15.69 1.61
N VAL A 134 -12.58 -15.43 1.52
CA VAL A 134 -11.71 -15.30 2.70
C VAL A 134 -12.23 -14.19 3.61
N ARG A 135 -12.53 -14.54 4.88
CA ARG A 135 -13.01 -13.64 5.95
C ARG A 135 -14.43 -13.06 5.76
N VAL A 136 -15.16 -13.44 4.72
CA VAL A 136 -16.54 -12.96 4.46
C VAL A 136 -17.55 -14.10 4.36
N ARG A 137 -17.10 -15.35 4.22
CA ARG A 137 -17.91 -16.56 4.23
C ARG A 137 -17.43 -17.55 5.30
#